data_AF-A0A3M8AQP9-F1
#
_entry.id   AF-A0A3M8AQP9-F1
#
_cell.length_a   1.000
_cell.length_b   1.000
_cell.length_c   1.000
_cell.angle_alpha   90.00
_cell.angle_beta   90.00
_cell.angle_gamma   90.00
#
_symmetry.space_group_name_H-M   'P 1'
#
loop_
_entity.id
_entity.type
_entity.pdbx_description
1 polymer ?
#
loop_
_entity_poly.entity_id
_entity_poly.type
_entity_poly.pdbx_seq_one_letter_code
_entity_poly.pdbx_strand_id
1 'polypeptide(L)' 'MITKSLENYPAVLDVSHIQEILSIGRRQAYELVSSGQFHVVRAGKRIKVSKEVFVRWLEGKN' A
#
# COMPACT_ATOMS: atom_id res chain seq x y z
N MET A 1 11.24 17.85 5.86
CA MET A 1 10.74 16.46 5.71
C MET A 1 10.13 16.37 4.33
N ILE A 2 10.66 15.54 3.44
CA ILE A 2 10.14 15.43 2.07
C ILE A 2 8.96 14.47 2.10
N THR A 3 7.75 15.01 2.05
CA THR A 3 6.55 14.23 1.72
C THR A 3 6.74 13.75 0.28
N LYS A 4 7.14 12.49 0.07
CA LYS A 4 7.13 11.91 -1.30
C LYS A 4 5.69 11.98 -1.78
N SER A 5 5.41 12.89 -2.72
CA SER A 5 4.12 12.96 -3.40
C SER A 5 3.78 11.59 -4.00
N LEU A 6 2.54 11.13 -3.83
CA LEU A 6 2.03 9.82 -4.31
C LEU A 6 2.17 9.62 -5.83
N GLU A 7 2.48 10.69 -6.56
CA GLU A 7 2.83 10.71 -7.98
C GLU A 7 4.11 9.91 -8.31
N ASN A 8 5.05 9.81 -7.36
CA ASN A 8 6.33 9.11 -7.57
C ASN A 8 6.23 7.58 -7.49
N TYR A 9 5.06 7.05 -7.13
CA TYR A 9 4.84 5.61 -6.99
C TYR A 9 4.11 5.02 -8.20
N PRO A 10 4.45 3.77 -8.59
CA PRO A 10 3.79 3.08 -9.69
C PRO A 10 2.29 2.90 -9.42
N ALA A 11 1.51 2.67 -10.49
CA ALA A 11 0.08 2.41 -10.39
C ALA A 11 -0.24 1.14 -9.57
N VAL A 12 0.72 0.20 -9.51
CA VAL A 12 0.63 -1.01 -8.70
C VAL A 12 1.73 -0.96 -7.64
N LEU A 13 1.31 -0.94 -6.38
CA LEU A 13 2.17 -0.90 -5.21
C LEU A 13 2.57 -2.31 -4.77
N ASP A 14 3.82 -2.44 -4.32
CA ASP A 14 4.30 -3.57 -3.53
C ASP A 14 4.22 -3.22 -2.04
N VAL A 15 4.34 -4.22 -1.18
CA VAL A 15 4.37 -4.02 0.29
C VAL A 15 5.47 -3.04 0.71
N SER A 16 6.61 -3.03 0.02
CA SER A 16 7.69 -2.06 0.26
C SER A 16 7.26 -0.62 0.02
N HIS A 17 6.45 -0.35 -1.01
CA HIS A 17 5.91 0.99 -1.26
C HIS A 17 4.97 1.41 -0.13
N ILE A 18 4.15 0.49 0.40
CA ILE A 18 3.26 0.78 1.53
C ILE A 18 4.07 1.09 2.80
N GLN A 19 5.17 0.37 3.03
CA GLN A 19 6.10 0.68 4.12
C GLN A 19 6.66 2.10 4.01
N GLU A 20 7.11 2.49 2.81
CA GLU A 20 7.66 3.83 2.57
C GLU A 20 6.59 4.93 2.70
N ILE A 21 5.40 4.71 2.15
CA ILE A 21 4.30 5.69 2.16
C ILE A 21 3.81 5.93 3.59
N LEU A 22 3.62 4.87 4.38
CA LEU A 22 3.10 4.98 5.75
C LEU A 22 4.22 5.12 6.80
N SER A 23 5.49 5.05 6.40
CA SER A 23 6.64 5.01 7.30
C SER A 23 6.52 3.95 8.41
N ILE A 24 6.01 2.76 8.06
CA ILE A 24 5.80 1.64 8.99
C ILE A 24 6.81 0.51 8.78
N GLY A 25 7.04 -0.26 9.85
CA GLY A 25 7.88 -1.45 9.81
C GLY A 25 7.31 -2.52 8.89
N ARG A 26 8.19 -3.39 8.36
CA ARG A 26 7.82 -4.48 7.44
C ARG A 26 6.67 -5.33 7.97
N ARG A 27 6.76 -5.75 9.24
CA ARG A 27 5.73 -6.58 9.87
C ARG A 27 4.35 -5.90 9.82
N GLN A 28 4.28 -4.64 10.21
CA GLN A 28 3.04 -3.85 10.22
C GLN A 28 2.46 -3.70 8.80
N ALA A 29 3.30 -3.50 7.78
CA ALA A 29 2.84 -3.44 6.40
C ALA A 29 2.26 -4.79 5.92
N TYR A 30 2.88 -5.91 6.28
CA TYR A 30 2.35 -7.25 5.95
C TYR A 30 1.05 -7.56 6.69
N GLU A 31 0.94 -7.17 7.96
CA GLU A 31 -0.30 -7.27 8.74
C GLU A 31 -1.40 -6.41 8.09
N LEU A 32 -1.09 -5.18 7.68
CA LEU A 32 -2.03 -4.27 7.03
C LEU A 32 -2.56 -4.84 5.72
N VAL A 33 -1.69 -5.26 4.79
CA VAL A 33 -2.14 -5.83 3.50
C VAL A 33 -2.87 -7.16 3.68
N SER A 34 -2.68 -7.84 4.81
CA SER A 34 -3.38 -9.09 5.14
C SER A 34 -4.64 -8.86 5.97
N SER A 35 -4.88 -7.64 6.45
CA SER A 35 -6.01 -7.30 7.33
C SER A 35 -7.36 -7.31 6.62
N GLY A 36 -7.39 -7.30 5.29
CA GLY A 36 -8.61 -7.27 4.49
C GLY A 36 -9.29 -5.89 4.42
N GLN A 37 -8.64 -4.83 4.90
CA GLN A 37 -9.19 -3.46 4.88
C GLN A 37 -9.31 -2.84 3.48
N PHE A 38 -8.57 -3.36 2.50
CA PHE A 38 -8.65 -2.94 1.10
C PHE A 38 -8.30 -4.09 0.16
N HIS A 39 -8.66 -3.96 -1.11
CA HIS A 39 -8.44 -5.01 -2.09
C HIS A 39 -6.94 -5.19 -2.41
N VAL A 40 -6.48 -6.44 -2.32
CA VAL A 40 -5.10 -6.84 -2.60
C VAL A 40 -5.08 -8.03 -3.56
N VAL A 41 -4.16 -8.00 -4.51
CA VAL A 41 -3.96 -9.07 -5.51
C VAL A 41 -2.69 -9.84 -5.16
N ARG A 42 -2.78 -11.17 -5.11
CA ARG A 42 -1.63 -12.05 -4.91
C ARG A 42 -1.16 -12.59 -6.26
N ALA A 43 0.05 -12.23 -6.66
CA ALA A 43 0.71 -12.73 -7.86
C ALA A 43 1.88 -13.65 -7.44
N GLY A 44 1.58 -14.93 -7.25
CA GLY A 44 2.52 -15.89 -6.66
C GLY A 44 2.90 -15.50 -5.23
N LYS A 45 4.22 -15.32 -4.98
CA LYS A 45 4.74 -14.88 -3.66
C LYS A 45 4.66 -13.36 -3.43
N ARG A 46 4.27 -12.59 -4.44
CA ARG A 46 4.22 -11.12 -4.35
C ARG A 46 2.79 -10.65 -4.06
N ILE A 47 2.68 -9.65 -3.19
CA ILE A 47 1.43 -8.94 -2.91
C ILE A 47 1.45 -7.63 -3.68
N LYS A 48 0.41 -7.40 -4.48
CA LYS A 48 0.23 -6.23 -5.32
C LYS A 48 -1.03 -5.50 -4.91
N VAL A 49 -0.97 -4.18 -4.85
CA VAL A 49 -2.09 -3.32 -4.44
C VAL A 49 -2.26 -2.23 -5.48
N SER A 50 -3.48 -1.99 -5.95
CA SER A 50 -3.73 -0.83 -6.81
C SER A 50 -3.51 0.45 -6.00
N LYS A 51 -2.72 1.38 -6.54
CA LYS A 51 -2.47 2.69 -5.90
C LYS A 51 -3.79 3.42 -5.63
N GLU A 52 -4.72 3.38 -6.58
CA GLU A 52 -6.03 4.03 -6.43
C GLU A 52 -6.82 3.45 -5.26
N VAL A 53 -6.86 2.11 -5.14
CA VAL A 53 -7.57 1.43 -4.04
C VAL A 53 -6.93 1.77 -2.70
N PHE A 54 -5.60 1.75 -2.62
CA PHE A 54 -4.87 2.10 -1.40
C PHE A 54 -5.11 3.56 -0.99
N VAL A 55 -5.10 4.50 -1.94
CA VAL A 55 -5.34 5.92 -1.67
C VAL A 55 -6.79 6.16 -1.22
N ARG A 56 -7.78 5.54 -1.85
CA ARG A 56 -9.18 5.64 -1.41
C ARG A 56 -9.37 5.16 0.03
N TRP A 57 -8.77 4.03 0.37
CA TRP A 57 -8.75 3.52 1.74
C TRP A 57 -8.07 4.50 2.70
N LEU A 58 -6.91 5.06 2.33
CA LEU A 58 -6.17 6.02 3.15
C LEU A 58 -6.96 7.32 3.39
N GLU A 59 -7.72 7.77 2.40
CA GLU A 59 -8.61 8.93 2.50
C GLU A 59 -9.93 8.64 3.25
N GLY A 60 -10.17 7.40 3.66
CA GLY A 60 -11.42 6.99 4.30
C GLY A 60 -12.64 6.99 3.38
N LYS A 61 -12.43 7.03 2.06
CA LYS A 61 -13.48 6.97 1.04
C LYS A 61 -13.69 5.50 0.66
N ASN A 62 -14.47 4.79 1.47
CA ASN A 62 -14.88 3.40 1.21
C ASN A 62 -16.11 3.34 0.31
#